data_AF-A0A318A2A1-F1
#
_entry.id   AF-A0A318A2A1-F1
#
_cell.length_a   1.000
_cell.length_b   1.000
_cell.length_c   1.000
_cell.angle_alpha   90.00
_cell.angle_beta   90.00
_cell.angle_gamma   90.00
#
_symmetry.space_group_name_H-M   'P 1'
#
loop_
_entity.id
_entity.type
_entity.pdbx_description
1 polymer ?
#
loop_
_entity_poly.entity_id
_entity_poly.type
_entity_poly.pdbx_seq_one_letter_code
_entity_poly.pdbx_strand_id
1 'polypeptide(L)'
;MKYDVIIIGAGIAGYSAGIRCLQAGLKTALISQGQSALHFSSGSIDVLAKLPSGQLVDYPFQGITQLSEQEPNHPYSKVGASTCRQALSWFQATLQQHGLPLKQQMDDSNHWRITPLGTLKATWLSQPYVYQHKKSCDFKRLVLVSIEGYRDFQPPMLQDNLRYLPEFSTIPSTIVSISIPGFTELRHNPHELRSIDIARLLKTPTAWQAFCDQLTQAASSDDLVILPAIMGNGDGLQLLNKLHSTTGLTLHEVPTMPPSLMGIRIEESLNRTFLSLGGVHLKGDKVCKGEFSHQRLNAIYTKNLTDMPLYADHFVMATGSYFSQGLAANHQGIREPVFELDMSCIQDRKRWRNHDFFAQHPHPFMGFGVTTTASLHPSRQAEVINNLYCCGSMLAGYDPVFEGCGGGVAIATAYHATSQIITQYQAQASTQEALV
;
A
#
# COMPACT_ATOMS: atom_id res chain seq x y z
N MET A 1 -24.10 -17.40 -8.77
CA MET A 1 -23.89 -16.10 -9.48
C MET A 1 -22.69 -16.25 -10.40
N LYS A 2 -22.77 -15.76 -11.64
CA LYS A 2 -21.63 -15.74 -12.59
C LYS A 2 -21.08 -14.31 -12.72
N TYR A 3 -19.75 -14.20 -12.63
CA TYR A 3 -18.95 -13.00 -12.85
C TYR A 3 -18.00 -13.22 -14.03
N ASP A 4 -17.45 -12.16 -14.60
CA ASP A 4 -16.36 -12.29 -15.58
C ASP A 4 -15.05 -12.48 -14.82
N VAL A 5 -14.87 -11.73 -13.72
CA VAL A 5 -13.68 -11.79 -12.86
C VAL A 5 -14.05 -11.84 -11.38
N ILE A 6 -13.42 -12.74 -10.63
CA ILE A 6 -13.43 -12.71 -9.16
C ILE A 6 -12.02 -12.41 -8.64
N ILE A 7 -11.93 -11.38 -7.79
CA ILE A 7 -10.71 -10.98 -7.09
C ILE A 7 -10.74 -11.49 -5.64
N ILE A 8 -9.67 -12.14 -5.22
CA ILE A 8 -9.51 -12.70 -3.86
C ILE A 8 -8.48 -11.85 -3.11
N GLY A 9 -8.96 -10.92 -2.28
CA GLY A 9 -8.17 -9.99 -1.48
C GLY A 9 -8.52 -8.51 -1.71
N ALA A 10 -8.62 -7.72 -0.63
CA ALA A 10 -8.90 -6.26 -0.65
C ALA A 10 -7.64 -5.42 -0.32
N GLY A 11 -6.47 -5.85 -0.80
CA GLY A 11 -5.26 -5.05 -0.75
C GLY A 11 -5.20 -4.01 -1.88
N ILE A 12 -4.11 -3.24 -1.94
CA ILE A 12 -3.85 -2.33 -3.07
C ILE A 12 -3.83 -3.08 -4.42
N ALA A 13 -3.27 -4.29 -4.46
CA ALA A 13 -3.28 -5.15 -5.64
C ALA A 13 -4.70 -5.58 -6.03
N GLY A 14 -5.51 -6.02 -5.06
CA GLY A 14 -6.87 -6.49 -5.29
C GLY A 14 -7.80 -5.38 -5.79
N TYR A 15 -7.78 -4.21 -5.14
CA TYR A 15 -8.53 -3.07 -5.65
C TYR A 15 -8.02 -2.58 -7.00
N SER A 16 -6.70 -2.56 -7.24
CA SER A 16 -6.15 -2.18 -8.55
C SER A 16 -6.65 -3.11 -9.65
N ALA A 17 -6.64 -4.43 -9.41
CA ALA A 17 -7.16 -5.40 -10.36
C ALA A 17 -8.67 -5.21 -10.57
N GLY A 18 -9.44 -5.10 -9.48
CA GLY A 18 -10.89 -4.94 -9.55
C GLY A 18 -11.34 -3.69 -10.29
N ILE A 19 -10.75 -2.53 -9.97
CA ILE A 19 -11.06 -1.25 -10.61
C ILE A 19 -10.73 -1.32 -12.11
N ARG A 20 -9.60 -1.92 -12.48
CA ARG A 20 -9.20 -2.01 -13.88
C ARG A 20 -10.12 -2.91 -14.71
N CYS A 21 -10.54 -4.04 -14.15
CA CYS A 21 -11.55 -4.89 -14.79
C CYS A 21 -12.88 -4.14 -14.98
N LEU A 22 -13.35 -3.42 -13.96
CA LEU A 22 -14.59 -2.64 -14.05
C LEU A 22 -14.50 -1.50 -15.07
N GLN A 23 -13.37 -0.79 -15.14
CA GLN A 23 -13.12 0.25 -16.16
C GLN A 23 -13.16 -0.31 -17.59
N ALA A 24 -12.84 -1.58 -17.77
CA ALA A 24 -12.93 -2.28 -19.05
C ALA A 24 -14.30 -2.95 -19.30
N GLY A 25 -15.29 -2.76 -18.41
CA GLY A 25 -16.65 -3.27 -18.55
C GLY A 25 -16.88 -4.68 -18.01
N LEU A 26 -15.89 -5.31 -17.37
CA LEU A 26 -16.04 -6.66 -16.84
C LEU A 26 -16.81 -6.67 -15.52
N LYS A 27 -17.81 -7.54 -15.42
CA LYS A 27 -18.58 -7.80 -14.20
C LYS A 27 -17.68 -8.44 -13.15
N THR A 28 -17.33 -7.66 -12.13
CA THR A 28 -16.27 -8.02 -11.19
C THR A 28 -16.78 -8.11 -9.75
N ALA A 29 -16.40 -9.20 -9.07
CA ALA A 29 -16.57 -9.34 -7.62
C ALA A 29 -15.21 -9.32 -6.90
N LEU A 30 -15.19 -8.77 -5.69
CA LEU A 30 -14.02 -8.74 -4.81
C LEU A 30 -14.40 -9.35 -3.46
N ILE A 31 -13.57 -10.26 -2.96
CA ILE A 31 -13.81 -11.01 -1.71
C ILE A 31 -12.69 -10.71 -0.72
N SER A 32 -13.02 -10.42 0.53
CA SER A 32 -11.99 -10.14 1.55
C SER A 32 -12.41 -10.53 2.96
N GLN A 33 -11.52 -11.24 3.66
CA GLN A 33 -11.77 -11.76 5.01
C GLN A 33 -11.77 -10.67 6.09
N GLY A 34 -11.04 -9.57 5.91
CA GLY A 34 -10.86 -8.54 6.92
C GLY A 34 -10.37 -7.21 6.36
N GLN A 35 -9.87 -6.35 7.25
CA GLN A 35 -9.32 -5.04 6.91
C GLN A 35 -8.03 -5.15 6.10
N SER A 36 -7.75 -4.14 5.28
CA SER A 36 -6.56 -4.14 4.44
C SER A 36 -5.28 -3.95 5.24
N ALA A 37 -4.17 -4.52 4.75
CA ALA A 37 -2.83 -4.21 5.26
C ALA A 37 -2.44 -2.73 5.09
N LEU A 38 -3.21 -1.97 4.30
CA LEU A 38 -3.08 -0.52 4.20
C LEU A 38 -3.22 0.20 5.55
N HIS A 39 -3.89 -0.39 6.54
CA HIS A 39 -3.91 0.13 7.92
C HIS A 39 -2.52 0.19 8.59
N PHE A 40 -1.48 -0.39 7.98
CA PHE A 40 -0.09 -0.37 8.44
C PHE A 40 0.82 0.39 7.45
N SER A 41 0.23 0.98 6.40
CA SER A 41 0.96 1.67 5.35
C SER A 41 1.44 3.05 5.80
N SER A 42 2.54 3.51 5.22
CA SER A 42 3.01 4.89 5.37
C SER A 42 2.16 5.94 4.64
N GLY A 43 1.16 5.53 3.86
CA GLY A 43 0.38 6.42 3.02
C GLY A 43 1.09 6.91 1.75
N SER A 44 2.32 6.44 1.49
CA SER A 44 3.06 6.67 0.25
C SER A 44 3.21 5.35 -0.53
N ILE A 45 3.45 5.43 -1.84
CA ILE A 45 3.70 4.28 -2.72
C ILE A 45 5.19 4.24 -3.07
N ASP A 46 5.89 3.31 -2.42
CA ASP A 46 7.28 3.01 -2.74
C ASP A 46 7.35 2.12 -3.98
N VAL A 47 8.23 2.43 -4.93
CA VAL A 47 8.35 1.72 -6.22
C VAL A 47 9.60 0.87 -6.27
N LEU A 48 10.79 1.44 -6.13
CA LEU A 48 12.04 0.70 -5.98
C LEU A 48 13.05 1.64 -5.34
N ALA A 49 13.39 1.40 -4.08
CA ALA A 49 14.35 2.21 -3.33
C ALA A 49 15.76 1.61 -3.35
N LYS A 50 15.85 0.27 -3.44
CA LYS A 50 17.12 -0.46 -3.49
C LYS A 50 17.04 -1.65 -4.43
N LEU A 51 18.17 -1.96 -5.07
CA LEU A 51 18.38 -3.27 -5.69
C LEU A 51 18.62 -4.34 -4.61
N PRO A 52 18.47 -5.64 -4.94
CA PRO A 52 18.77 -6.74 -4.03
C PRO A 52 20.21 -6.73 -3.48
N SER A 53 21.15 -6.12 -4.23
CA SER A 53 22.53 -5.87 -3.79
C SER A 53 22.65 -4.85 -2.64
N GLY A 54 21.59 -4.10 -2.35
CA GLY A 54 21.57 -2.99 -1.39
C GLY A 54 21.89 -1.62 -2.01
N GLN A 55 22.25 -1.56 -3.29
CA GLN A 55 22.48 -0.30 -4.00
C GLN A 55 21.22 0.56 -4.01
N LEU A 56 21.34 1.84 -3.63
CA LEU A 56 20.25 2.81 -3.66
C LEU A 56 19.81 3.11 -5.10
N VAL A 57 18.51 3.33 -5.29
CA VAL A 57 17.90 3.64 -6.58
C VAL A 57 17.21 5.00 -6.52
N ASP A 58 17.73 5.96 -7.28
CA ASP A 58 17.12 7.28 -7.42
C ASP A 58 16.02 7.28 -8.49
N TYR A 59 16.22 6.59 -9.62
CA TYR A 59 15.25 6.53 -10.72
C TYR A 59 14.63 5.13 -10.81
N PRO A 60 13.45 4.89 -10.21
CA PRO A 60 12.92 3.55 -10.01
C PRO A 60 12.73 2.76 -11.30
N PHE A 61 12.28 3.40 -12.39
CA PHE A 61 12.04 2.71 -13.66
C PHE A 61 13.32 2.31 -14.39
N GLN A 62 14.39 3.09 -14.25
CA GLN A 62 15.72 2.69 -14.74
C GLN A 62 16.28 1.55 -13.89
N GLY A 63 16.09 1.63 -12.56
CA GLY A 63 16.43 0.55 -11.64
C GLY A 63 15.71 -0.76 -11.96
N ILE A 64 14.44 -0.71 -12.39
CA ILE A 64 13.70 -1.91 -12.82
C ILE A 64 14.33 -2.53 -14.08
N THR A 65 14.80 -1.72 -15.04
CA THR A 65 15.52 -2.25 -16.21
C THR A 65 16.78 -2.98 -15.78
N GLN A 66 17.60 -2.37 -14.91
CA GLN A 66 18.81 -3.01 -14.37
C GLN A 66 18.49 -4.29 -13.57
N LEU A 67 17.43 -4.26 -12.77
CA LEU A 67 16.97 -5.40 -11.98
C LEU A 67 16.64 -6.60 -12.87
N SER A 68 16.04 -6.36 -14.04
CA SER A 68 15.64 -7.44 -14.96
C SER A 68 16.80 -8.25 -15.52
N GLU A 69 18.00 -7.68 -15.59
CA GLU A 69 19.22 -8.35 -16.03
C GLU A 69 19.79 -9.29 -14.96
N GLN A 70 19.55 -8.97 -13.68
CA GLN A 70 20.14 -9.67 -12.54
C GLN A 70 19.18 -10.67 -11.91
N GLU A 71 17.89 -10.34 -11.86
CA GLU A 71 16.86 -11.10 -11.16
C GLU A 71 15.65 -11.34 -12.07
N PRO A 72 15.73 -12.28 -13.03
CA PRO A 72 14.66 -12.54 -13.99
C PRO A 72 13.35 -13.03 -13.33
N ASN A 73 13.44 -13.59 -12.13
CA ASN A 73 12.29 -14.08 -11.38
C ASN A 73 11.58 -13.00 -10.55
N HIS A 74 12.18 -11.81 -10.41
CA HIS A 74 11.58 -10.71 -9.67
C HIS A 74 10.26 -10.25 -10.35
N PRO A 75 9.19 -9.91 -9.60
CA PRO A 75 7.91 -9.50 -10.18
C PRO A 75 8.01 -8.36 -11.20
N TYR A 76 8.81 -7.33 -10.94
CA TYR A 76 9.05 -6.28 -11.93
C TYR A 76 9.76 -6.74 -13.20
N SER A 77 10.63 -7.75 -13.13
CA SER A 77 11.30 -8.30 -14.30
C SER A 77 10.31 -9.02 -15.22
N LYS A 78 9.30 -9.69 -14.63
CA LYS A 78 8.19 -10.31 -15.37
C LYS A 78 7.26 -9.29 -16.03
N VAL A 79 7.01 -8.16 -15.35
CA VAL A 79 6.08 -7.11 -15.81
C VAL A 79 6.73 -6.16 -16.82
N GLY A 80 8.01 -5.84 -16.63
CA GLY A 80 8.79 -4.90 -17.43
C GLY A 80 8.60 -3.43 -17.01
N ALA A 81 9.67 -2.63 -17.10
CA ALA A 81 9.72 -1.24 -16.63
C ALA A 81 8.63 -0.34 -17.25
N SER A 82 8.36 -0.49 -18.56
CA SER A 82 7.35 0.30 -19.27
C SER A 82 5.95 0.03 -18.71
N THR A 83 5.58 -1.24 -18.54
CA THR A 83 4.28 -1.63 -17.96
C THR A 83 4.17 -1.18 -16.51
N CYS A 84 5.24 -1.27 -15.71
CA CYS A 84 5.27 -0.75 -14.34
C CYS A 84 4.96 0.75 -14.29
N ARG A 85 5.57 1.54 -15.18
CA ARG A 85 5.33 2.98 -15.29
C ARG A 85 3.89 3.29 -15.68
N GLN A 86 3.34 2.59 -16.67
CA GLN A 86 1.95 2.75 -17.09
C GLN A 86 0.99 2.42 -15.95
N ALA A 87 1.24 1.32 -15.23
CA ALA A 87 0.42 0.89 -14.10
C ALA A 87 0.38 1.94 -12.99
N LEU A 88 1.53 2.51 -12.63
CA LEU A 88 1.62 3.52 -11.59
C LEU A 88 1.02 4.87 -12.01
N SER A 89 1.19 5.27 -13.26
CA SER A 89 0.56 6.47 -13.82
C SER A 89 -0.97 6.33 -13.84
N TRP A 90 -1.47 5.16 -14.25
CA TRP A 90 -2.90 4.82 -14.21
C TRP A 90 -3.44 4.87 -12.78
N PHE A 91 -2.72 4.30 -11.82
CA PHE A 91 -3.13 4.28 -10.41
C PHE A 91 -3.19 5.69 -9.83
N GLN A 92 -2.18 6.52 -10.10
CA GLN A 92 -2.14 7.93 -9.69
C GLN A 92 -3.32 8.71 -10.26
N ALA A 93 -3.57 8.59 -11.57
CA ALA A 93 -4.68 9.27 -12.25
C ALA A 93 -6.04 8.82 -11.70
N THR A 94 -6.21 7.52 -11.46
CA THR A 94 -7.44 6.96 -10.87
C THR A 94 -7.70 7.54 -9.49
N LEU A 95 -6.72 7.56 -8.59
CA LEU A 95 -6.91 8.13 -7.26
C LEU A 95 -7.14 9.65 -7.29
N GLN A 96 -6.47 10.37 -8.19
CA GLN A 96 -6.68 11.80 -8.38
C GLN A 96 -8.13 12.12 -8.78
N GLN A 97 -8.70 11.37 -9.73
CA GLN A 97 -10.10 11.51 -10.15
C GLN A 97 -11.09 11.29 -8.99
N HIS A 98 -10.71 10.49 -8.00
CA HIS A 98 -11.53 10.17 -6.83
C HIS A 98 -11.14 10.94 -5.56
N GLY A 99 -10.42 12.05 -5.71
CA GLY A 99 -10.18 13.04 -4.66
C GLY A 99 -8.93 12.79 -3.81
N LEU A 100 -8.01 11.91 -4.24
CA LEU A 100 -6.74 11.66 -3.57
C LEU A 100 -5.55 11.86 -4.53
N PRO A 101 -5.11 13.11 -4.75
CA PRO A 101 -4.01 13.41 -5.67
C PRO A 101 -2.66 13.03 -5.03
N LEU A 102 -2.15 11.85 -5.36
CA LEU A 102 -0.79 11.47 -5.03
C LEU A 102 0.20 12.21 -5.95
N LYS A 103 1.30 12.73 -5.38
CA LYS A 103 2.29 13.54 -6.09
C LYS A 103 3.63 12.79 -6.21
N GLN A 104 4.26 12.92 -7.37
CA GLN A 104 5.63 12.49 -7.66
C GLN A 104 6.49 13.71 -8.00
N GLN A 105 7.79 13.47 -8.14
CA GLN A 105 8.74 14.43 -8.75
C GLN A 105 8.56 14.52 -10.27
N MET A 106 8.91 15.67 -10.85
CA MET A 106 8.77 15.90 -12.30
C MET A 106 9.75 15.09 -13.14
N ASP A 107 10.91 14.74 -12.59
CA ASP A 107 11.97 13.95 -13.25
C ASP A 107 11.82 12.43 -13.00
N ASP A 108 10.67 12.00 -12.47
CA ASP A 108 10.37 10.62 -12.07
C ASP A 108 11.32 10.01 -11.04
N SER A 109 12.18 10.80 -10.40
CA SER A 109 13.02 10.27 -9.33
C SER A 109 12.18 9.91 -8.11
N ASN A 110 12.66 8.96 -7.31
CA ASN A 110 12.25 8.88 -5.93
C ASN A 110 12.55 10.20 -5.22
N HIS A 111 11.70 10.53 -4.24
CA HIS A 111 11.98 11.54 -3.23
C HIS A 111 12.02 10.87 -1.85
N TRP A 112 12.64 11.55 -0.90
CA TRP A 112 12.72 11.12 0.48
C TRP A 112 11.58 11.74 1.29
N ARG A 113 10.95 10.92 2.14
CA ARG A 113 10.02 11.40 3.17
C ARG A 113 10.64 11.23 4.55
N ILE A 114 10.40 12.19 5.43
CA ILE A 114 10.72 12.05 6.85
C ILE A 114 9.75 11.02 7.45
N THR A 115 10.26 10.08 8.23
CA THR A 115 9.47 9.06 8.92
C THR A 115 9.13 9.53 10.34
N PRO A 116 8.12 8.94 11.01
CA PRO A 116 7.86 9.23 12.43
C PRO A 116 9.04 8.90 13.35
N LEU A 117 10.03 8.15 12.87
CA LEU A 117 11.26 7.83 13.59
C LEU A 117 12.40 8.84 13.33
N GLY A 118 12.18 9.88 12.52
CA GLY A 118 13.24 10.85 12.19
C GLY A 118 14.29 10.31 11.22
N THR A 119 13.92 9.34 10.40
CA THR A 119 14.75 8.83 9.30
C THR A 119 14.18 9.25 7.95
N LEU A 120 14.95 9.06 6.87
CA LEU A 120 14.47 9.24 5.51
C LEU A 120 14.12 7.91 4.87
N LYS A 121 12.99 7.87 4.15
CA LYS A 121 12.60 6.72 3.32
C LYS A 121 12.23 7.14 1.91
N ALA A 122 12.89 6.53 0.92
CA ALA A 122 12.64 6.75 -0.50
C ALA A 122 11.23 6.28 -0.87
N THR A 123 10.57 7.04 -1.74
CA THR A 123 9.24 6.77 -2.27
C THR A 123 9.04 7.51 -3.58
N TRP A 124 8.02 7.13 -4.33
CA TRP A 124 7.73 7.73 -5.63
C TRP A 124 6.45 8.55 -5.63
N LEU A 125 5.39 8.05 -4.96
CA LEU A 125 4.15 8.80 -4.77
C LEU A 125 3.93 9.09 -3.30
N SER A 126 3.70 10.36 -2.97
CA SER A 126 3.27 10.77 -1.64
C SER A 126 1.94 11.51 -1.68
N GLN A 127 1.18 11.37 -0.60
CA GLN A 127 -0.04 12.15 -0.40
C GLN A 127 0.28 13.64 -0.28
N PRO A 128 -0.73 14.52 -0.47
CA PRO A 128 -0.59 15.92 -0.12
C PRO A 128 -0.13 16.09 1.33
N TYR A 129 0.58 17.19 1.60
CA TYR A 129 1.15 17.47 2.92
C TYR A 129 2.18 16.45 3.39
N VAL A 130 2.82 15.72 2.48
CA VAL A 130 4.07 14.99 2.75
C VAL A 130 5.19 15.69 2.00
N TYR A 131 6.02 16.43 2.72
CA TYR A 131 7.24 17.04 2.18
C TYR A 131 8.09 16.02 1.40
N GLN A 132 8.45 16.39 0.17
CA GLN A 132 9.23 15.57 -0.76
C GLN A 132 10.67 16.07 -0.78
N HIS A 133 11.51 15.53 0.11
CA HIS A 133 12.90 15.94 0.21
C HIS A 133 13.75 15.36 -0.93
N LYS A 134 14.65 16.17 -1.51
CA LYS A 134 15.66 15.72 -2.47
C LYS A 134 17.07 16.16 -2.08
N LYS A 135 17.32 17.47 -2.02
CA LYS A 135 18.65 18.03 -1.76
C LYS A 135 18.60 19.21 -0.81
N SER A 136 17.95 20.30 -1.21
CA SER A 136 17.79 21.48 -0.34
C SER A 136 16.52 21.37 0.50
N CYS A 137 16.56 22.06 1.63
CA CYS A 137 15.40 22.36 2.46
C CYS A 137 15.08 23.84 2.30
N ASP A 138 13.85 24.14 1.89
CA ASP A 138 13.43 25.52 1.61
C ASP A 138 12.75 26.18 2.82
N PHE A 139 12.84 25.54 3.99
CA PHE A 139 12.28 26.02 5.26
C PHE A 139 13.37 26.43 6.24
N LYS A 140 13.07 27.42 7.09
CA LYS A 140 14.02 27.99 8.05
C LYS A 140 14.16 27.15 9.33
N ARG A 141 13.11 26.41 9.69
CA ARG A 141 13.04 25.65 10.93
C ARG A 141 12.03 24.52 10.86
N LEU A 142 12.30 23.46 11.61
CA LEU A 142 11.39 22.35 11.85
C LEU A 142 10.54 22.64 13.10
N VAL A 143 9.22 22.53 12.97
CA VAL A 143 8.29 22.61 14.10
C VAL A 143 7.62 21.25 14.25
N LEU A 144 8.00 20.51 15.29
CA LEU A 144 7.47 19.16 15.54
C LEU A 144 6.30 19.25 16.52
N VAL A 145 5.13 18.79 16.07
CA VAL A 145 3.89 18.89 16.83
C VAL A 145 3.70 17.67 17.73
N SER A 146 3.72 17.89 19.04
CA SER A 146 3.29 16.92 20.04
C SER A 146 1.83 17.16 20.40
N ILE A 147 1.01 16.11 20.51
CA ILE A 147 -0.36 16.21 21.00
C ILE A 147 -0.40 15.70 22.44
N GLU A 148 -0.93 16.50 23.36
CA GLU A 148 -0.94 16.15 24.78
C GLU A 148 -1.66 14.84 25.07
N GLY A 149 -0.92 13.88 25.64
CA GLY A 149 -1.41 12.53 25.96
C GLY A 149 -1.52 11.59 24.76
N TYR A 150 -1.08 12.00 23.57
CA TYR A 150 -0.99 11.10 22.42
C TYR A 150 0.37 10.40 22.40
N ARG A 151 0.36 9.06 22.45
CA ARG A 151 1.57 8.26 22.66
C ARG A 151 2.16 7.65 21.40
N ASP A 152 1.40 7.59 20.32
CA ASP A 152 1.79 6.91 19.09
C ASP A 152 2.73 7.76 18.20
N PHE A 153 3.10 8.95 18.66
CA PHE A 153 4.07 9.84 18.03
C PHE A 153 5.02 10.43 19.08
N GLN A 154 6.33 10.37 18.82
CA GLN A 154 7.37 10.78 19.77
C GLN A 154 8.30 11.83 19.15
N PRO A 155 7.92 13.12 19.16
CA PRO A 155 8.71 14.22 18.60
C PRO A 155 10.17 14.30 19.08
N PRO A 156 10.51 14.04 20.37
CA PRO A 156 11.90 14.09 20.80
C PRO A 156 12.79 13.10 20.05
N MET A 157 12.33 11.87 19.87
CA MET A 157 13.07 10.84 19.12
C MET A 157 13.21 11.22 17.64
N LEU A 158 12.15 11.75 17.03
CA LEU A 158 12.19 12.24 15.65
C LEU A 158 13.23 13.36 15.51
N GLN A 159 13.20 14.34 16.41
CA GLN A 159 14.12 15.47 16.42
C GLN A 159 15.58 15.02 16.54
N ASP A 160 15.88 14.13 17.50
CA ASP A 160 17.23 13.65 17.74
C ASP A 160 17.77 12.87 16.54
N ASN A 161 16.95 12.00 15.94
CA ASN A 161 17.36 11.25 14.74
C ASN A 161 17.58 12.14 13.52
N LEU A 162 16.75 13.18 13.32
CA LEU A 162 16.96 14.14 12.24
C LEU A 162 18.28 14.90 12.40
N ARG A 163 18.72 15.24 13.63
CA ARG A 163 19.99 15.93 13.85
C ARG A 163 21.22 15.13 13.39
N TYR A 164 21.12 13.80 13.36
CA TYR A 164 22.18 12.94 12.84
C TYR A 164 22.23 12.88 11.31
N LEU A 165 21.22 13.40 10.61
CA LEU A 165 21.20 13.47 9.16
C LEU A 165 21.88 14.77 8.71
N PRO A 166 22.93 14.71 7.85
CA PRO A 166 23.64 15.90 7.39
C PRO A 166 22.72 17.00 6.85
N GLU A 167 21.66 16.63 6.14
CA GLU A 167 20.71 17.52 5.47
C GLU A 167 19.82 18.30 6.44
N PHE A 168 19.70 17.84 7.69
CA PHE A 168 18.87 18.45 8.73
C PHE A 168 19.68 18.94 9.94
N SER A 169 20.94 18.52 10.07
CA SER A 169 21.83 18.82 11.20
C SER A 169 21.98 20.31 11.54
N THR A 170 21.90 21.17 10.52
CA THR A 170 22.04 22.63 10.67
C THR A 170 20.72 23.38 10.75
N ILE A 171 19.58 22.70 10.57
CA ILE A 171 18.25 23.31 10.58
C ILE A 171 17.74 23.39 12.03
N PRO A 172 17.43 24.59 12.55
CA PRO A 172 16.83 24.73 13.87
C PRO A 172 15.54 23.90 13.97
N SER A 173 15.31 23.30 15.13
CA SER A 173 14.13 22.47 15.37
C SER A 173 13.54 22.76 16.75
N THR A 174 12.22 22.87 16.85
CA THR A 174 11.49 23.03 18.12
C THR A 174 10.36 22.02 18.24
N ILE A 175 10.03 21.64 19.47
CA ILE A 175 8.87 20.78 19.77
C ILE A 175 7.81 21.66 20.42
N VAL A 176 6.58 21.56 19.91
CA VAL A 176 5.44 22.32 20.41
C VAL A 176 4.41 21.33 20.92
N SER A 177 3.99 21.50 22.18
CA SER A 177 2.91 20.71 22.77
C SER A 177 1.57 21.40 22.52
N ILE A 178 0.62 20.68 21.91
CA ILE A 178 -0.72 21.18 21.61
C ILE A 178 -1.74 20.42 22.45
N SER A 179 -2.59 21.19 23.13
CA SER A 179 -3.72 20.67 23.87
C SER A 179 -4.99 20.77 23.03
N ILE A 180 -5.75 19.69 22.91
CA ILE A 180 -7.05 19.70 22.19
C ILE A 180 -8.17 19.57 23.23
N PRO A 181 -9.09 20.55 23.31
CA PRO A 181 -10.27 20.48 24.18
C PRO A 181 -11.08 19.21 23.97
N GLY A 182 -11.63 18.65 25.05
CA GLY A 182 -12.44 17.42 25.02
C GLY A 182 -11.66 16.13 25.30
N PHE A 183 -10.32 16.18 25.44
CA PHE A 183 -9.53 14.99 25.79
C PHE A 183 -9.82 14.42 27.17
N THR A 184 -10.06 15.28 28.17
CA THR A 184 -10.25 14.85 29.56
C THR A 184 -11.47 13.95 29.73
N GLU A 185 -12.50 14.15 28.89
CA GLU A 185 -13.75 13.37 28.90
C GLU A 185 -13.60 12.00 28.22
N LEU A 186 -12.64 11.87 27.29
CA LEU A 186 -12.33 10.61 26.59
C LEU A 186 -11.28 9.76 27.30
N ARG A 187 -10.54 10.33 28.26
CA ARG A 187 -9.53 9.60 29.04
C ARG A 187 -10.19 8.82 30.18
N HIS A 188 -10.75 7.66 29.86
CA HIS A 188 -10.99 6.64 30.89
C HIS A 188 -9.67 5.96 31.30
N ASN A 189 -8.73 5.80 30.35
CA ASN A 189 -7.37 5.32 30.59
C ASN A 189 -6.33 6.12 29.77
N PRO A 190 -5.17 6.49 30.35
CA PRO A 190 -4.06 7.14 29.62
C PRO A 190 -3.48 6.35 28.42
N HIS A 191 -3.89 5.09 28.21
CA HIS A 191 -3.45 4.24 27.10
C HIS A 191 -4.43 4.14 25.92
N GLU A 192 -5.61 4.76 26.02
CA GLU A 192 -6.71 4.56 25.07
C GLU A 192 -6.69 5.50 23.87
N LEU A 193 -6.06 6.67 23.98
CA LEU A 193 -6.14 7.68 22.92
C LEU A 193 -5.40 7.24 21.66
N ARG A 194 -6.16 6.93 20.59
CA ARG A 194 -5.63 6.60 19.26
C ARG A 194 -5.84 7.76 18.28
N SER A 195 -5.12 7.70 17.15
CA SER A 195 -5.23 8.67 16.05
C SER A 195 -6.70 8.89 15.62
N ILE A 196 -7.51 7.83 15.59
CA ILE A 196 -8.92 7.89 15.21
C ILE A 196 -9.80 8.66 16.20
N ASP A 197 -9.47 8.65 17.50
CA ASP A 197 -10.22 9.38 18.51
C ASP A 197 -9.94 10.89 18.41
N ILE A 198 -8.66 11.25 18.20
CA ILE A 198 -8.24 12.62 17.92
C ILE A 198 -8.91 13.13 16.64
N ALA A 199 -8.92 12.31 15.59
CA ALA A 199 -9.57 12.63 14.31
C ALA A 199 -11.07 12.93 14.47
N ARG A 200 -11.77 12.25 15.38
CA ARG A 200 -13.18 12.53 15.68
C ARG A 200 -13.34 13.84 16.45
N LEU A 201 -12.51 14.09 17.46
CA LEU A 201 -12.53 15.33 18.24
C LEU A 201 -12.30 16.57 17.38
N LEU A 202 -11.34 16.51 16.44
CA LEU A 202 -11.00 17.61 15.54
C LEU A 202 -12.13 17.97 14.56
N LYS A 203 -13.23 17.19 14.51
CA LYS A 203 -14.46 17.58 13.81
C LYS A 203 -15.32 18.58 14.58
N THR A 204 -15.08 18.74 15.88
CA THR A 204 -15.81 19.72 16.70
C THR A 204 -15.24 21.14 16.49
N PRO A 205 -16.08 22.18 16.36
CA PRO A 205 -15.60 23.55 16.11
C PRO A 205 -14.63 24.07 17.17
N THR A 206 -14.88 23.74 18.45
CA THR A 206 -14.05 24.18 19.58
C THR A 206 -12.66 23.57 19.55
N ALA A 207 -12.56 22.25 19.35
CA ALA A 207 -11.28 21.55 19.20
C ALA A 207 -10.53 22.03 17.97
N TRP A 208 -11.24 22.20 16.85
CA TRP A 208 -10.67 22.68 15.59
C TRP A 208 -10.05 24.07 15.73
N GLN A 209 -10.77 25.02 16.32
CA GLN A 209 -10.28 26.38 16.51
C GLN A 209 -9.06 26.40 17.42
N ALA A 210 -9.13 25.73 18.58
CA ALA A 210 -8.01 25.67 19.52
C ALA A 210 -6.74 25.05 18.90
N PHE A 211 -6.90 24.03 18.04
CA PHE A 211 -5.79 23.42 17.32
C PHE A 211 -5.16 24.38 16.31
N CYS A 212 -5.97 25.10 15.52
CA CYS A 212 -5.49 26.07 14.53
C CYS A 212 -4.77 27.26 15.19
N ASP A 213 -5.33 27.78 16.28
CA ASP A 213 -4.77 28.94 17.00
C ASP A 213 -3.39 28.62 17.58
N GLN A 214 -3.26 27.46 18.24
CA GLN A 214 -1.98 27.01 18.81
C GLN A 214 -0.91 26.76 17.74
N LEU A 215 -1.29 26.19 16.59
CA LEU A 215 -0.34 26.02 15.47
C LEU A 215 0.13 27.35 14.89
N THR A 216 -0.80 28.30 14.71
CA THR A 216 -0.50 29.63 14.16
C THR A 216 0.36 30.46 15.11
N GLN A 217 0.22 30.25 16.43
CA GLN A 217 1.09 30.89 17.42
C GLN A 217 2.52 30.32 17.41
N ALA A 218 2.68 29.04 17.05
CA ALA A 218 3.95 28.33 17.20
C ALA A 218 4.82 28.30 15.93
N ALA A 219 4.21 28.43 14.75
CA ALA A 219 4.87 28.31 13.46
C ALA A 219 4.50 29.45 12.50
N SER A 220 5.37 29.66 11.51
CA SER A 220 5.19 30.59 10.40
C SER A 220 5.18 29.85 9.06
N SER A 221 4.85 30.53 7.96
CA SER A 221 4.85 29.94 6.62
C SER A 221 6.24 29.47 6.15
N ASP A 222 7.30 30.01 6.74
CA ASP A 222 8.70 29.65 6.45
C ASP A 222 9.16 28.40 7.21
N ASP A 223 8.34 27.85 8.11
CA ASP A 223 8.62 26.63 8.88
C ASP A 223 8.05 25.39 8.19
N LEU A 224 8.71 24.24 8.38
CA LEU A 224 8.09 22.94 8.09
C LEU A 224 7.47 22.37 9.36
N VAL A 225 6.15 22.26 9.38
CA VAL A 225 5.38 21.75 10.51
C VAL A 225 5.17 20.25 10.35
N ILE A 226 5.88 19.45 11.15
CA ILE A 226 5.76 17.99 11.19
C ILE A 226 4.64 17.62 12.16
N LEU A 227 3.57 17.02 11.64
CA LEU A 227 2.39 16.63 12.40
C LEU A 227 2.13 15.12 12.32
N PRO A 228 1.71 14.48 13.42
CA PRO A 228 1.21 13.11 13.33
C PRO A 228 -0.08 13.05 12.52
N ALA A 229 -0.30 11.94 11.81
CA ALA A 229 -1.54 11.66 11.11
C ALA A 229 -2.70 11.44 12.11
N ILE A 230 -3.35 12.53 12.48
CA ILE A 230 -4.49 12.60 13.41
C ILE A 230 -5.76 13.11 12.72
N MET A 231 -5.75 13.23 11.39
CA MET A 231 -6.83 13.85 10.62
C MET A 231 -7.69 12.82 9.90
N GLY A 232 -8.97 12.81 10.26
CA GLY A 232 -10.06 12.14 9.56
C GLY A 232 -10.13 10.61 9.68
N ASN A 233 -11.27 10.08 9.22
CA ASN A 233 -11.52 8.67 8.97
C ASN A 233 -12.23 8.62 7.60
N GLY A 234 -11.43 8.82 6.55
CA GLY A 234 -11.90 9.00 5.16
C GLY A 234 -11.86 10.41 4.60
N ASP A 235 -12.14 11.41 5.44
CA ASP A 235 -12.17 12.83 5.11
C ASP A 235 -10.88 13.58 5.48
N GLY A 236 -9.82 12.86 5.86
CA GLY A 236 -8.60 13.43 6.40
C GLY A 236 -7.93 14.48 5.50
N LEU A 237 -7.95 14.27 4.18
CA LEU A 237 -7.40 15.26 3.25
C LEU A 237 -8.23 16.55 3.19
N GLN A 238 -9.56 16.47 3.34
CA GLN A 238 -10.41 17.66 3.39
C GLN A 238 -10.09 18.50 4.62
N LEU A 239 -9.90 17.85 5.78
CA LEU A 239 -9.47 18.52 7.00
C LEU A 239 -8.07 19.12 6.86
N LEU A 240 -7.11 18.41 6.27
CA LEU A 240 -5.77 18.97 6.02
C LEU A 240 -5.80 20.18 5.07
N ASN A 241 -6.63 20.13 4.01
CA ASN A 241 -6.85 21.28 3.13
C ASN A 241 -7.43 22.47 3.90
N LYS A 242 -8.41 22.22 4.78
CA LYS A 242 -8.98 23.24 5.66
C LYS A 242 -7.91 23.80 6.61
N LEU A 243 -7.08 22.95 7.20
CA LEU A 243 -6.01 23.35 8.11
C LEU A 243 -5.03 24.28 7.39
N HIS A 244 -4.51 23.85 6.24
CA HIS A 244 -3.59 24.63 5.43
C HIS A 244 -4.21 25.98 5.00
N SER A 245 -5.48 25.99 4.57
CA SER A 245 -6.17 27.23 4.19
C SER A 245 -6.39 28.17 5.37
N THR A 246 -6.52 27.64 6.59
CA THR A 246 -6.76 28.43 7.80
C THR A 246 -5.45 29.00 8.37
N THR A 247 -4.36 28.22 8.36
CA THR A 247 -3.11 28.59 9.03
C THR A 247 -2.02 29.11 8.09
N GLY A 248 -2.10 28.80 6.79
CA GLY A 248 -1.07 29.13 5.80
C GLY A 248 0.25 28.37 5.98
N LEU A 249 0.28 27.35 6.85
CA LEU A 249 1.50 26.63 7.22
C LEU A 249 1.89 25.57 6.19
N THR A 250 3.20 25.35 6.05
CA THR A 250 3.75 24.23 5.27
C THR A 250 3.77 22.98 6.14
N LEU A 251 3.02 21.95 5.75
CA LEU A 251 2.77 20.77 6.56
C LEU A 251 3.52 19.53 6.06
N HIS A 252 3.95 18.69 7.00
CA HIS A 252 4.46 17.33 6.77
C HIS A 252 3.76 16.33 7.71
N GLU A 253 2.73 15.65 7.20
CA GLU A 253 1.99 14.59 7.89
C GLU A 253 2.82 13.30 7.92
N VAL A 254 3.06 12.75 9.11
CA VAL A 254 3.73 11.47 9.30
C VAL A 254 2.75 10.39 9.79
N PRO A 255 2.86 9.15 9.29
CA PRO A 255 2.05 8.05 9.80
C PRO A 255 2.39 7.77 11.26
N THR A 256 1.41 7.32 12.03
CA THR A 256 1.55 6.94 13.45
C THR A 256 1.50 5.43 13.61
N MET A 257 1.55 4.93 14.86
CA MET A 257 1.27 3.52 15.13
C MET A 257 -0.10 3.10 14.55
N PRO A 258 -0.26 1.84 14.14
CA PRO A 258 -1.50 1.36 13.56
C PRO A 258 -2.73 1.62 14.47
N PRO A 259 -3.88 1.99 13.88
CA PRO A 259 -4.12 2.11 12.44
C PRO A 259 -3.56 3.40 11.82
N SER A 260 -2.99 3.28 10.63
CA SER A 260 -2.51 4.40 9.81
C SER A 260 -3.67 5.10 9.11
N LEU A 261 -4.00 6.32 9.56
CA LEU A 261 -5.03 7.15 8.92
C LEU A 261 -4.67 7.50 7.46
N MET A 262 -3.38 7.65 7.15
CA MET A 262 -2.93 7.91 5.78
C MET A 262 -3.15 6.69 4.88
N GLY A 263 -2.95 5.49 5.42
CA GLY A 263 -3.22 4.24 4.70
C GLY A 263 -4.71 3.98 4.50
N ILE A 264 -5.52 4.22 5.54
CA ILE A 264 -7.00 4.18 5.47
C ILE A 264 -7.51 5.11 4.37
N ARG A 265 -6.93 6.32 4.24
CA ARG A 265 -7.30 7.27 3.19
C ARG A 265 -7.17 6.69 1.77
N ILE A 266 -6.13 5.89 1.53
CA ILE A 266 -5.94 5.18 0.25
C ILE A 266 -6.97 4.07 0.10
N GLU A 267 -7.14 3.22 1.11
CA GLU A 267 -8.08 2.10 1.08
C GLU A 267 -9.51 2.57 0.82
N GLU A 268 -9.96 3.59 1.52
CA GLU A 268 -11.32 4.11 1.35
C GLU A 268 -11.53 4.73 -0.02
N SER A 269 -10.52 5.42 -0.57
CA SER A 269 -10.58 5.92 -1.93
C SER A 269 -10.72 4.78 -2.93
N LEU A 270 -9.92 3.72 -2.80
CA LEU A 270 -9.99 2.53 -3.67
C LEU A 270 -11.33 1.80 -3.54
N ASN A 271 -11.80 1.57 -2.33
CA ASN A 271 -13.09 0.94 -2.06
C ASN A 271 -14.25 1.77 -2.65
N ARG A 272 -14.23 3.09 -2.45
CA ARG A 272 -15.25 3.99 -3.02
C ARG A 272 -15.24 3.95 -4.55
N THR A 273 -14.07 4.00 -5.18
CA THR A 273 -13.91 3.88 -6.63
C THR A 273 -14.46 2.56 -7.14
N PHE A 274 -14.08 1.44 -6.53
CA PHE A 274 -14.55 0.10 -6.91
C PHE A 274 -16.08 -0.01 -6.85
N LEU A 275 -16.69 0.46 -5.76
CA LEU A 275 -18.15 0.43 -5.61
C LEU A 275 -18.85 1.39 -6.58
N SER A 276 -18.30 2.59 -6.83
CA SER A 276 -18.90 3.54 -7.77
C SER A 276 -18.88 3.06 -9.22
N LEU A 277 -17.98 2.14 -9.56
CA LEU A 277 -17.90 1.51 -10.88
C LEU A 277 -18.79 0.26 -11.00
N GLY A 278 -19.61 -0.06 -9.98
CA GLY A 278 -20.52 -1.20 -9.99
C GLY A 278 -19.92 -2.53 -9.50
N GLY A 279 -18.74 -2.50 -8.88
CA GLY A 279 -18.13 -3.68 -8.30
C GLY A 279 -18.92 -4.24 -7.11
N VAL A 280 -18.95 -5.57 -6.97
CA VAL A 280 -19.58 -6.25 -5.83
C VAL A 280 -18.51 -6.65 -4.83
N HIS A 281 -18.57 -6.14 -3.58
CA HIS A 281 -17.60 -6.47 -2.54
C HIS A 281 -18.20 -7.34 -1.44
N LEU A 282 -17.78 -8.61 -1.38
CA LEU A 282 -18.08 -9.55 -0.30
C LEU A 282 -17.11 -9.33 0.88
N LYS A 283 -17.39 -8.33 1.72
CA LYS A 283 -16.62 -7.98 2.92
C LYS A 283 -16.85 -8.98 4.05
N GLY A 284 -15.79 -9.33 4.78
CA GLY A 284 -15.85 -10.27 5.91
C GLY A 284 -16.02 -11.72 5.48
N ASP A 285 -15.73 -12.06 4.21
CA ASP A 285 -15.86 -13.40 3.67
C ASP A 285 -14.50 -13.95 3.25
N LYS A 286 -14.32 -15.27 3.37
CA LYS A 286 -13.04 -15.95 3.14
C LYS A 286 -13.24 -17.03 2.11
N VAL A 287 -12.42 -17.02 1.05
CA VAL A 287 -12.35 -18.16 0.13
C VAL A 287 -11.66 -19.31 0.84
N CYS A 288 -12.32 -20.46 0.85
CA CYS A 288 -11.88 -21.66 1.58
C CYS A 288 -11.41 -22.78 0.65
N LYS A 289 -11.92 -22.84 -0.58
CA LYS A 289 -11.66 -23.93 -1.53
C LYS A 289 -11.87 -23.46 -2.96
N GLY A 290 -11.13 -24.06 -3.90
CA GLY A 290 -11.37 -23.97 -5.34
C GLY A 290 -11.72 -25.34 -5.95
N GLU A 291 -12.55 -25.35 -6.98
CA GLU A 291 -12.82 -26.51 -7.83
C GLU A 291 -12.08 -26.39 -9.15
N PHE A 292 -11.18 -27.34 -9.38
CA PHE A 292 -10.33 -27.37 -10.57
C PHE A 292 -10.76 -28.50 -11.49
N SER A 293 -10.71 -28.24 -12.79
CA SER A 293 -10.79 -29.26 -13.84
C SER A 293 -9.64 -29.01 -14.79
N HIS A 294 -8.68 -29.93 -14.81
CA HIS A 294 -7.41 -29.76 -15.53
C HIS A 294 -6.74 -28.43 -15.13
N GLN A 295 -6.28 -27.65 -16.12
CA GLN A 295 -5.57 -26.38 -15.96
C GLN A 295 -6.51 -25.17 -15.76
N ARG A 296 -7.69 -25.38 -15.17
CA ARG A 296 -8.71 -24.33 -15.00
C ARG A 296 -9.39 -24.38 -13.63
N LEU A 297 -9.52 -23.22 -13.00
CA LEU A 297 -10.34 -23.00 -11.81
C LEU A 297 -11.78 -22.68 -12.26
N ASN A 298 -12.73 -23.55 -11.95
CA ASN A 298 -14.12 -23.41 -12.39
C ASN A 298 -14.98 -22.65 -11.39
N ALA A 299 -14.77 -22.89 -10.09
CA ALA A 299 -15.55 -22.30 -9.02
C ALA A 299 -14.73 -22.14 -7.74
N ILE A 300 -15.17 -21.22 -6.89
CA ILE A 300 -14.65 -21.07 -5.54
C ILE A 300 -15.78 -21.13 -4.51
N TYR A 301 -15.43 -21.57 -3.31
CA TYR A 301 -16.33 -21.65 -2.16
C TYR A 301 -15.85 -20.71 -1.07
N THR A 302 -16.79 -20.01 -0.45
CA THR A 302 -16.50 -19.06 0.61
C THR A 302 -17.11 -19.52 1.93
N LYS A 303 -16.54 -19.04 3.04
CA LYS A 303 -17.02 -19.36 4.39
C LYS A 303 -18.49 -18.98 4.58
N ASN A 304 -18.90 -17.82 4.08
CA ASN A 304 -20.23 -17.29 4.35
C ASN A 304 -21.30 -17.83 3.37
N LEU A 305 -20.91 -18.27 2.18
CA LEU A 305 -21.83 -18.86 1.19
C LEU A 305 -21.92 -20.39 1.27
N THR A 306 -21.11 -21.01 2.13
CA THR A 306 -21.06 -22.46 2.39
C THR A 306 -21.01 -23.30 1.12
N ASP A 307 -22.14 -23.86 0.70
CA ASP A 307 -22.28 -24.79 -0.43
C ASP A 307 -22.66 -24.09 -1.73
N MET A 308 -22.82 -22.76 -1.74
CA MET A 308 -23.12 -21.99 -2.95
C MET A 308 -21.83 -21.54 -3.64
N PRO A 309 -21.41 -22.19 -4.75
CA PRO A 309 -20.22 -21.80 -5.48
C PRO A 309 -20.36 -20.44 -6.17
N LEU A 310 -19.24 -19.73 -6.25
CA LEU A 310 -19.07 -18.55 -7.09
C LEU A 310 -18.30 -18.94 -8.35
N TYR A 311 -18.85 -18.58 -9.52
CA TYR A 311 -18.27 -18.88 -10.82
C TYR A 311 -17.72 -17.62 -11.47
N ALA A 312 -16.56 -17.72 -12.11
CA ALA A 312 -16.02 -16.68 -12.96
C ALA A 312 -15.24 -17.24 -14.14
N ASP A 313 -15.10 -16.43 -15.19
CA ASP A 313 -14.28 -16.78 -16.34
C ASP A 313 -12.78 -16.66 -15.99
N HIS A 314 -12.42 -15.66 -15.17
CA HIS A 314 -11.08 -15.43 -14.62
C HIS A 314 -11.07 -15.20 -13.11
N PHE A 315 -9.95 -15.53 -12.47
CA PHE A 315 -9.72 -15.32 -11.05
C PHE A 315 -8.38 -14.60 -10.82
N VAL A 316 -8.36 -13.64 -9.91
CA VAL A 316 -7.13 -12.95 -9.49
C VAL A 316 -6.93 -13.14 -8.00
N MET A 317 -5.84 -13.78 -7.62
CA MET A 317 -5.42 -13.97 -6.25
C MET A 317 -4.49 -12.83 -5.84
N ALA A 318 -4.94 -12.04 -4.87
CA ALA A 318 -4.28 -10.87 -4.32
C ALA A 318 -4.32 -10.91 -2.78
N THR A 319 -4.11 -12.10 -2.21
CA THR A 319 -4.31 -12.40 -0.78
C THR A 319 -3.21 -11.86 0.13
N GLY A 320 -2.13 -11.32 -0.45
CA GLY A 320 -0.98 -10.81 0.28
C GLY A 320 -0.09 -11.93 0.84
N SER A 321 0.86 -11.55 1.68
CA SER A 321 1.85 -12.47 2.25
C SER A 321 1.39 -12.99 3.63
N TYR A 322 2.34 -13.30 4.51
CA TYR A 322 2.12 -13.84 5.86
C TYR A 322 1.18 -12.98 6.71
N PHE A 323 1.36 -11.65 6.70
CA PHE A 323 0.57 -10.73 7.52
C PHE A 323 -0.92 -10.78 7.19
N SER A 324 -1.25 -10.91 5.89
CA SER A 324 -2.63 -10.99 5.40
C SER A 324 -3.17 -12.42 5.35
N GLN A 325 -2.43 -13.41 5.85
CA GLN A 325 -2.75 -14.83 5.80
C GLN A 325 -2.90 -15.40 4.38
N GLY A 326 -2.37 -14.71 3.36
CA GLY A 326 -2.29 -15.24 2.00
C GLY A 326 -1.21 -16.31 1.86
N LEU A 327 -0.18 -16.26 2.71
CA LEU A 327 0.80 -17.32 2.92
C LEU A 327 0.76 -17.79 4.38
N ALA A 328 0.89 -19.09 4.59
CA ALA A 328 0.95 -19.70 5.92
C ALA A 328 2.34 -20.32 6.15
N ALA A 329 2.96 -19.99 7.28
CA ALA A 329 4.24 -20.55 7.70
C ALA A 329 4.07 -21.36 8.99
N ASN A 330 4.61 -22.58 9.03
CA ASN A 330 4.63 -23.42 10.23
C ASN A 330 5.99 -24.14 10.36
N HIS A 331 6.09 -25.11 11.28
CA HIS A 331 7.32 -25.88 11.46
C HIS A 331 7.68 -26.80 10.29
N GLN A 332 6.71 -27.17 9.46
CA GLN A 332 6.87 -28.07 8.32
C GLN A 332 7.21 -27.31 7.03
N GLY A 333 6.93 -26.02 6.96
CA GLY A 333 7.26 -25.20 5.79
C GLY A 333 6.34 -24.01 5.61
N ILE A 334 6.34 -23.49 4.39
CA ILE A 334 5.49 -22.38 3.94
C ILE A 334 4.60 -22.87 2.81
N ARG A 335 3.33 -22.47 2.82
CA ARG A 335 2.36 -22.82 1.77
C ARG A 335 1.38 -21.68 1.50
N GLU A 336 0.80 -21.71 0.31
CA GLU A 336 -0.46 -21.02 0.02
C GLU A 336 -1.63 -21.90 0.56
N PRO A 337 -2.50 -21.39 1.45
CA PRO A 337 -3.41 -22.23 2.24
C PRO A 337 -4.75 -22.58 1.59
N VAL A 338 -5.13 -22.01 0.44
CA VAL A 338 -6.46 -22.13 -0.16
C VAL A 338 -6.49 -23.08 -1.36
N PHE A 339 -5.55 -22.93 -2.29
CA PHE A 339 -5.44 -23.71 -3.53
C PHE A 339 -4.22 -24.63 -3.55
N GLU A 340 -3.31 -24.46 -2.58
CA GLU A 340 -2.05 -25.20 -2.49
C GLU A 340 -1.17 -24.97 -3.72
N LEU A 341 -1.04 -23.69 -4.12
CA LEU A 341 -0.21 -23.27 -5.23
C LEU A 341 1.27 -23.56 -4.97
N ASP A 342 2.02 -23.81 -6.05
CA ASP A 342 3.44 -24.10 -5.98
C ASP A 342 4.22 -22.87 -5.50
N MET A 343 5.09 -23.09 -4.52
CA MET A 343 5.85 -22.04 -3.84
C MET A 343 7.33 -22.09 -4.20
N SER A 344 7.98 -20.92 -4.25
CA SER A 344 9.44 -20.83 -4.19
C SER A 344 9.85 -20.51 -2.75
N CYS A 345 10.53 -21.46 -2.11
CA CYS A 345 11.03 -21.31 -0.75
C CYS A 345 12.26 -22.20 -0.51
N ILE A 346 13.06 -21.86 0.50
CA ILE A 346 14.15 -22.71 0.97
C ILE A 346 13.58 -23.70 2.00
N GLN A 347 13.86 -25.00 1.83
CA GLN A 347 13.34 -26.03 2.75
C GLN A 347 13.97 -25.96 4.15
N ASP A 348 15.28 -25.73 4.22
CA ASP A 348 15.98 -25.63 5.51
C ASP A 348 15.61 -24.33 6.24
N ARG A 349 14.82 -24.48 7.32
CA ARG A 349 14.35 -23.38 8.17
C ARG A 349 15.49 -22.55 8.77
N LYS A 350 16.67 -23.13 9.02
CA LYS A 350 17.81 -22.38 9.58
C LYS A 350 18.29 -21.28 8.62
N ARG A 351 18.02 -21.44 7.32
CA ARG A 351 18.40 -20.50 6.26
C ARG A 351 17.33 -19.48 5.92
N TRP A 352 16.20 -19.47 6.63
CA TRP A 352 15.11 -18.51 6.37
C TRP A 352 15.47 -17.09 6.79
N ARG A 353 16.42 -16.94 7.73
CA ARG A 353 16.81 -15.66 8.29
C ARG A 353 18.32 -15.58 8.41
N ASN A 354 18.84 -14.36 8.27
CA ASN A 354 20.17 -14.03 8.71
C ASN A 354 20.30 -14.20 10.24
N HIS A 355 21.55 -14.29 10.70
CA HIS A 355 21.87 -14.38 12.12
C HIS A 355 21.37 -13.14 12.88
N ASP A 356 21.70 -11.95 12.38
CA ASP A 356 21.31 -10.68 12.98
C ASP A 356 19.92 -10.26 12.54
N PHE A 357 19.15 -9.68 13.47
CA PHE A 357 17.81 -9.13 13.16
C PHE A 357 17.88 -7.89 12.28
N PHE A 358 18.91 -7.05 12.46
CA PHE A 358 19.19 -5.88 11.62
C PHE A 358 20.34 -6.17 10.66
N ALA A 359 20.17 -7.20 9.82
CA ALA A 359 21.17 -7.58 8.83
C ALA A 359 21.28 -6.55 7.69
N GLN A 360 22.47 -6.44 7.10
CA GLN A 360 22.69 -5.61 5.89
C GLN A 360 22.07 -6.23 4.63
N HIS A 361 21.85 -7.55 4.64
CA HIS A 361 21.20 -8.29 3.56
C HIS A 361 19.77 -8.69 3.97
N PRO A 362 18.85 -8.82 3.00
CA PRO A 362 17.47 -9.20 3.27
C PRO A 362 17.39 -10.58 3.91
N HIS A 363 16.39 -10.80 4.75
CA HIS A 363 16.11 -12.13 5.28
C HIS A 363 15.46 -12.98 4.18
N PRO A 364 16.00 -14.17 3.84
CA PRO A 364 15.50 -14.96 2.72
C PRO A 364 13.99 -15.24 2.73
N PHE A 365 13.37 -15.38 3.90
CA PHE A 365 11.94 -15.65 4.00
C PHE A 365 11.03 -14.56 3.41
N MET A 366 11.54 -13.33 3.31
CA MET A 366 10.81 -12.22 2.70
C MET A 366 10.60 -12.42 1.20
N GLY A 367 11.49 -13.16 0.53
CA GLY A 367 11.41 -13.49 -0.89
C GLY A 367 10.61 -14.75 -1.21
N PHE A 368 10.12 -15.48 -0.21
CA PHE A 368 9.34 -16.70 -0.45
C PHE A 368 7.89 -16.35 -0.82
N GLY A 369 7.35 -17.07 -1.80
CA GLY A 369 6.03 -16.77 -2.35
C GLY A 369 5.58 -17.79 -3.39
N VAL A 370 4.46 -17.51 -4.04
CA VAL A 370 3.92 -18.31 -5.14
C VAL A 370 4.77 -18.09 -6.39
N THR A 371 5.14 -19.20 -7.03
CA THR A 371 5.84 -19.19 -8.32
C THR A 371 4.82 -18.98 -9.44
N THR A 372 5.19 -18.17 -10.42
CA THR A 372 4.32 -17.86 -11.56
C THR A 372 5.09 -17.80 -12.86
N THR A 373 4.38 -17.98 -13.98
CA THR A 373 4.87 -17.67 -15.32
C THR A 373 5.10 -16.17 -15.51
N ALA A 374 5.68 -15.74 -16.64
CA ALA A 374 5.81 -14.31 -16.99
C ALA A 374 4.44 -13.59 -17.11
N SER A 375 3.39 -14.35 -17.41
CA SER A 375 2.00 -13.90 -17.44
C SER A 375 1.32 -13.85 -16.06
N LEU A 376 2.05 -14.19 -14.99
CA LEU A 376 1.55 -14.26 -13.61
C LEU A 376 0.54 -15.38 -13.34
N HIS A 377 0.48 -16.39 -14.21
CA HIS A 377 -0.26 -17.62 -13.90
C HIS A 377 0.52 -18.46 -12.89
N PRO A 378 -0.09 -18.86 -11.76
CA PRO A 378 0.54 -19.79 -10.84
C PRO A 378 0.43 -21.22 -11.38
N SER A 379 1.24 -22.10 -10.81
CA SER A 379 1.09 -23.54 -10.98
C SER A 379 0.60 -24.22 -9.70
N ARG A 380 -0.02 -25.38 -9.88
CA ARG A 380 -0.44 -26.30 -8.82
C ARG A 380 0.01 -27.68 -9.23
N GLN A 381 0.82 -28.35 -8.41
CA GLN A 381 1.38 -29.66 -8.75
C GLN A 381 2.16 -29.63 -10.09
N ALA A 382 2.91 -28.54 -10.32
CA ALA A 382 3.65 -28.25 -11.55
C ALA A 382 2.80 -28.02 -12.82
N GLU A 383 1.46 -27.98 -12.71
CA GLU A 383 0.58 -27.62 -13.81
C GLU A 383 0.11 -26.17 -13.69
N VAL A 384 0.26 -25.39 -14.77
CA VAL A 384 -0.16 -23.98 -14.81
C VAL A 384 -1.69 -23.89 -14.84
N ILE A 385 -2.26 -22.96 -14.06
CA ILE A 385 -3.71 -22.69 -14.07
C ILE A 385 -4.01 -21.47 -14.95
N ASN A 386 -4.59 -21.70 -16.12
CA ASN A 386 -4.65 -20.73 -17.22
C ASN A 386 -5.61 -19.56 -16.99
N ASN A 387 -6.56 -19.67 -16.05
CA ASN A 387 -7.50 -18.58 -15.74
C ASN A 387 -7.33 -18.01 -14.33
N LEU A 388 -6.26 -18.40 -13.63
CA LEU A 388 -5.89 -17.85 -12.33
C LEU A 388 -4.65 -16.99 -12.50
N TYR A 389 -4.64 -15.82 -11.86
CA TYR A 389 -3.49 -14.91 -11.83
C TYR A 389 -3.12 -14.61 -10.38
N CYS A 390 -1.83 -14.52 -10.06
CA CYS A 390 -1.36 -14.08 -8.74
C CYS A 390 -0.70 -12.69 -8.84
N CYS A 391 -1.01 -11.80 -7.90
CA CYS A 391 -0.42 -10.46 -7.87
C CYS A 391 -0.17 -9.94 -6.45
N GLY A 392 0.67 -8.91 -6.34
CA GLY A 392 1.09 -8.34 -5.08
C GLY A 392 1.97 -9.24 -4.24
N SER A 393 1.91 -9.05 -2.91
CA SER A 393 2.89 -9.60 -1.96
C SER A 393 2.90 -11.12 -1.79
N MET A 394 2.02 -11.84 -2.47
CA MET A 394 2.07 -13.30 -2.48
C MET A 394 3.10 -13.85 -3.46
N LEU A 395 3.57 -13.04 -4.41
CA LEU A 395 4.55 -13.47 -5.42
C LEU A 395 5.93 -13.71 -4.80
N ALA A 396 6.63 -14.73 -5.29
CA ALA A 396 8.02 -14.99 -4.93
C ALA A 396 9.01 -14.03 -5.58
N GLY A 397 10.24 -14.04 -5.07
CA GLY A 397 11.42 -13.50 -5.75
C GLY A 397 11.73 -12.03 -5.45
N TYR A 398 11.22 -11.48 -4.34
CA TYR A 398 11.52 -10.10 -3.96
C TYR A 398 11.31 -9.82 -2.46
N ASP A 399 12.04 -8.87 -1.90
CA ASP A 399 11.82 -8.38 -0.54
C ASP A 399 11.15 -6.99 -0.56
N PRO A 400 9.82 -6.89 -0.29
CA PRO A 400 9.09 -5.63 -0.37
C PRO A 400 9.57 -4.55 0.61
N VAL A 401 10.20 -4.96 1.72
CA VAL A 401 10.65 -4.06 2.78
C VAL A 401 12.06 -3.58 2.51
N PHE A 402 12.98 -4.50 2.20
CA PHE A 402 14.38 -4.19 1.94
C PHE A 402 14.55 -3.36 0.67
N GLU A 403 13.89 -3.78 -0.41
CA GLU A 403 13.97 -3.11 -1.72
C GLU A 403 13.10 -1.84 -1.79
N GLY A 404 12.14 -1.69 -0.87
CA GLY A 404 11.21 -0.55 -0.86
C GLY A 404 10.32 -0.52 -2.10
N CYS A 405 9.74 -1.67 -2.46
CA CYS A 405 8.99 -1.84 -3.71
C CYS A 405 7.59 -2.44 -3.54
N GLY A 406 7.16 -2.74 -2.30
CA GLY A 406 5.93 -3.49 -2.04
C GLY A 406 4.66 -2.88 -2.67
N GLY A 407 4.49 -1.56 -2.58
CA GLY A 407 3.33 -0.86 -3.16
C GLY A 407 3.36 -0.88 -4.69
N GLY A 408 4.51 -0.55 -5.29
CA GLY A 408 4.67 -0.55 -6.74
C GLY A 408 4.53 -1.94 -7.36
N VAL A 409 5.10 -3.00 -6.75
CA VAL A 409 4.93 -4.38 -7.21
C VAL A 409 3.46 -4.78 -7.19
N ALA A 410 2.74 -4.43 -6.13
CA ALA A 410 1.33 -4.73 -5.99
C ALA A 410 0.46 -4.09 -7.08
N ILE A 411 0.72 -2.83 -7.43
CA ILE A 411 0.01 -2.13 -8.50
C ILE A 411 0.41 -2.69 -9.87
N ALA A 412 1.71 -2.81 -10.13
CA ALA A 412 2.24 -3.21 -11.44
C ALA A 412 1.83 -4.64 -11.83
N THR A 413 1.85 -5.57 -10.88
CA THR A 413 1.46 -6.97 -11.14
C THR A 413 -0.05 -7.13 -11.29
N ALA A 414 -0.86 -6.38 -10.54
CA ALA A 414 -2.31 -6.35 -10.72
C ALA A 414 -2.70 -5.77 -12.09
N TYR A 415 -2.02 -4.70 -12.51
CA TYR A 415 -2.16 -4.14 -13.84
C TYR A 415 -1.75 -5.19 -14.89
N HIS A 416 -0.56 -5.77 -14.81
CA HIS A 416 -0.13 -6.77 -15.79
C HIS A 416 -1.07 -7.98 -15.93
N ALA A 417 -1.57 -8.52 -14.82
CA ALA A 417 -2.53 -9.62 -14.83
C ALA A 417 -3.84 -9.21 -15.52
N THR A 418 -4.40 -8.05 -15.16
CA THR A 418 -5.67 -7.58 -15.72
C THR A 418 -5.57 -7.16 -17.19
N SER A 419 -4.38 -6.72 -17.65
CA SER A 419 -4.19 -6.41 -19.08
C SER A 419 -4.47 -7.63 -19.93
N GLN A 420 -4.02 -8.80 -19.47
CA GLN A 420 -4.18 -10.06 -20.20
C GLN A 420 -5.64 -10.52 -20.19
N ILE A 421 -6.33 -10.39 -19.05
CA ILE A 421 -7.77 -10.67 -18.95
C ILE A 421 -8.56 -9.77 -19.91
N ILE A 422 -8.27 -8.46 -19.92
CA ILE A 422 -8.99 -7.49 -20.77
C ILE A 422 -8.76 -7.78 -22.25
N THR A 423 -7.51 -8.08 -22.66
CA THR A 423 -7.21 -8.46 -24.05
C THR A 423 -7.99 -9.71 -24.48
N GLN A 424 -8.09 -10.72 -23.60
CA GLN A 424 -8.86 -11.94 -23.89
C GLN A 424 -10.36 -11.65 -24.01
N TYR A 425 -10.91 -10.82 -23.11
CA TYR A 425 -12.30 -10.40 -23.14
C TYR A 425 -12.66 -9.65 -24.44
N GLN A 426 -11.82 -8.69 -24.84
CA GLN A 426 -12.03 -7.92 -26.07
C GLN A 426 -11.94 -8.78 -27.34
N ALA A 427 -11.05 -9.78 -27.37
CA ALA A 427 -10.93 -10.71 -28.48
C ALA A 427 -12.18 -11.60 -28.61
N GLN A 428 -12.76 -12.03 -27.49
CA GLN A 428 -14.01 -12.81 -27.47
C GLN A 428 -15.21 -11.98 -27.93
N ALA A 429 -15.33 -10.74 -27.46
CA ALA A 429 -16.39 -9.82 -27.88
C ALA A 429 -16.33 -9.55 -29.40
N SER A 430 -15.14 -9.27 -29.93
CA SER A 430 -14.93 -9.03 -31.37
C SER A 430 -15.30 -10.25 -32.23
N THR A 431 -15.03 -11.46 -31.71
CA THR A 431 -15.38 -12.71 -32.41
C THR A 431 -16.89 -12.95 -32.41
N GLN A 432 -17.59 -12.60 -31.33
CA GLN A 432 -19.05 -12.70 -31.25
C GLN A 432 -19.75 -11.67 -32.15
N GLU A 433 -19.25 -10.44 -32.22
CA GLU A 433 -19.78 -9.41 -33.13
C GLU A 433 -19.58 -9.76 -34.60
N ALA A 434 -18.50 -10.46 -34.96
CA ALA A 434 -18.26 -10.91 -36.34
C ALA A 434 -19.11 -12.12 -36.77
N LEU A 435 -19.76 -12.80 -35.81
CA LEU A 435 -20.63 -13.96 -36.05
C LEU A 435 -22.13 -13.60 -36.09
N VAL A 436 -22.47 -12.34 -35.81
CA VAL A 436 -23.83 -11.76 -35.92
C VAL A 436 -23.89 -10.91 -37.17
#